data_AF-A0A177MT68-F1
#
_entry.id   AF-A0A177MT68-F1
#
_cell.length_a   1.000
_cell.length_b   1.000
_cell.length_c   1.000
_cell.angle_alpha   90.00
_cell.angle_beta   90.00
_cell.angle_gamma   90.00
#
_symmetry.space_group_name_H-M   'P 1'
#
loop_
_entity.id
_entity.type
_entity.pdbx_description
1 polymer ?
#
loop_
_entity_poly.entity_id
_entity_poly.type
_entity_poly.pdbx_seq_one_letter_code
_entity_poly.pdbx_strand_id
1 'polypeptide(L)'
;MRRWSDRSLGVAKALIIDGVPLSEAAAKHDMSPQQANVIRTRFVEKADKVRLQSFMDREKPKLPKIELESFKPEIQTLHEKGYTVEQIITFLAENNVTASATTIRNFLKGN
;
A
#
# COMPACT_ATOMS: atom_id res chain seq x y z
N MET A 1 9.76 6.83 -13.91
CA MET A 1 9.22 7.85 -12.99
C MET A 1 9.56 9.23 -13.53
N ARG A 2 8.58 10.14 -13.66
CA ARG A 2 8.86 11.52 -14.07
C ARG A 2 9.54 12.25 -12.92
N ARG A 3 10.69 12.88 -13.19
CA ARG A 3 11.44 13.68 -12.21
C ARG A 3 10.63 14.93 -11.84
N TRP A 4 10.62 15.29 -10.56
CA TRP A 4 10.02 16.55 -10.12
C TRP A 4 10.82 17.72 -10.69
N SER A 5 10.14 18.78 -11.13
CA SER A 5 10.82 20.01 -11.56
C SER A 5 11.30 20.80 -10.34
N ASP A 6 12.36 21.58 -10.51
CA ASP A 6 12.92 22.43 -9.44
C ASP A 6 11.87 23.41 -8.89
N ARG A 7 11.01 23.93 -9.77
CA ARG A 7 9.89 24.80 -9.38
C ARG A 7 8.91 24.09 -8.44
N SER A 8 8.52 22.85 -8.74
CA SER A 8 7.62 22.09 -7.87
C SER A 8 8.27 21.67 -6.56
N LEU A 9 9.58 21.35 -6.57
CA LEU A 9 10.34 21.07 -5.34
C LEU A 9 10.48 22.32 -4.47
N GLY A 10 10.74 23.48 -5.07
CA GLY A 10 10.80 24.77 -4.38
C GLY A 10 9.50 25.10 -3.66
N VAL A 11 8.36 24.94 -4.32
CA VAL A 11 7.03 25.13 -3.71
C VAL A 11 6.80 24.15 -2.57
N ALA A 12 7.09 22.86 -2.76
CA ALA A 12 6.91 21.86 -1.72
C ALA A 12 7.78 22.16 -0.48
N LYS A 13 9.05 22.56 -0.68
CA LYS A 13 9.94 22.99 0.41
C LYS A 13 9.38 24.21 1.14
N ALA A 14 8.97 25.25 0.42
CA ALA A 14 8.44 26.47 1.00
C ALA A 14 7.22 26.18 1.90
N LEU A 15 6.30 25.33 1.43
CA LEU A 15 5.06 25.00 2.14
C LEU A 15 5.26 24.04 3.31
N ILE A 16 6.13 23.04 3.17
CA ILE A 16 6.23 21.92 4.13
C ILE A 16 7.37 22.11 5.13
N ILE A 17 8.49 22.66 4.69
CA ILE A 17 9.70 22.82 5.52
C ILE A 17 9.76 24.24 6.07
N ASP A 18 9.61 25.24 5.19
CA ASP A 18 9.79 26.64 5.57
C ASP A 18 8.51 27.27 6.16
N GLY A 19 7.37 26.56 6.12
CA GLY A 19 6.11 26.99 6.72
C GLY A 19 5.44 28.21 6.05
N VAL A 20 5.84 28.53 4.83
CA VAL A 20 5.33 29.70 4.09
C VAL A 20 3.83 29.55 3.79
N PRO A 21 3.01 30.60 3.98
CA PRO A 21 1.59 30.56 3.63
C PRO A 21 1.35 30.20 2.15
N LEU A 22 0.26 29.48 1.88
CA LEU A 22 -0.05 28.95 0.54
C LEU A 22 -0.03 30.03 -0.56
N SER A 23 -0.68 31.16 -0.30
CA SER A 23 -0.80 32.27 -1.25
C SER A 23 0.56 32.91 -1.55
N GLU A 24 1.42 33.02 -0.55
CA GLU A 24 2.75 33.60 -0.68
C GLU A 24 3.70 32.66 -1.44
N ALA A 25 3.68 31.36 -1.12
CA ALA A 25 4.45 30.37 -1.85
C ALA A 25 3.98 30.26 -3.32
N ALA A 26 2.68 30.35 -3.57
CA ALA A 26 2.12 30.35 -4.92
C ALA A 26 2.59 31.58 -5.73
N ALA A 27 2.50 32.77 -5.14
CA ALA A 27 2.95 34.02 -5.76
C ALA A 27 4.46 34.01 -6.05
N LYS A 28 5.29 33.59 -5.08
CA LYS A 28 6.76 33.51 -5.23
C LYS A 28 7.20 32.57 -6.36
N HIS A 29 6.35 31.63 -6.73
CA HIS A 29 6.61 30.65 -7.77
C HIS A 29 5.67 30.81 -8.96
N ASP A 30 5.12 32.00 -9.21
CA ASP A 30 4.31 32.37 -10.39
C ASP A 30 3.14 31.43 -10.70
N MET A 31 2.46 30.90 -9.68
CA MET A 31 1.37 29.94 -9.83
C MET A 31 0.15 30.29 -9.00
N SER A 32 -0.98 29.64 -9.29
CA SER A 32 -2.18 29.80 -8.47
C SER A 32 -2.07 29.05 -7.13
N PRO A 33 -2.76 29.52 -6.07
CA PRO A 33 -2.84 28.78 -4.80
C PRO A 33 -3.33 27.33 -4.97
N GLN A 34 -4.24 27.08 -5.91
CA GLN A 34 -4.73 25.74 -6.22
C GLN A 34 -3.60 24.85 -6.79
N GLN A 35 -2.77 25.37 -7.69
CA GLN A 35 -1.62 24.64 -8.24
C GLN A 35 -0.60 24.33 -7.15
N ALA A 36 -0.30 25.28 -6.26
CA ALA A 36 0.59 25.08 -5.12
C ALA A 36 0.05 24.01 -4.15
N ASN A 37 -1.26 23.99 -3.90
CA ASN A 37 -1.88 22.98 -3.06
C ASN A 37 -1.81 21.57 -3.68
N VAL A 38 -2.05 21.45 -5.00
CA VAL A 38 -1.90 20.17 -5.71
C VAL A 38 -0.47 19.65 -5.61
N ILE A 39 0.53 20.54 -5.72
CA ILE A 39 1.95 20.19 -5.54
C ILE A 39 2.20 19.66 -4.13
N ARG A 40 1.71 20.36 -3.10
CA ARG A 40 1.82 19.93 -1.70
C ARG A 40 1.24 18.54 -1.48
N THR A 41 0.00 18.31 -1.90
CA THR A 41 -0.69 17.02 -1.74
C THR A 41 0.08 15.88 -2.41
N ARG A 42 0.47 16.07 -3.69
CA ARG A 42 1.22 15.06 -4.43
C ARG A 42 2.59 14.77 -3.81
N PHE A 43 3.24 15.78 -3.23
CA PHE A 43 4.54 15.61 -2.59
C PHE A 43 4.41 14.75 -1.33
N VAL A 44 3.41 15.03 -0.47
CA VAL A 44 3.13 14.24 0.73
C VAL A 44 2.79 12.80 0.37
N GLU A 45 1.89 12.57 -0.59
CA GLU A 45 1.55 11.22 -1.06
C GLU A 45 2.79 10.46 -1.57
N LYS A 46 3.67 11.15 -2.30
CA LYS A 46 4.91 10.57 -2.79
C LYS A 46 5.87 10.26 -1.65
N ALA A 47 6.00 11.15 -0.68
CA ALA A 47 6.84 10.98 0.50
C ALA A 47 6.37 9.78 1.34
N ASP A 48 5.06 9.60 1.53
CA ASP A 48 4.50 8.44 2.22
C ASP A 48 4.78 7.13 1.49
N LYS A 49 4.62 7.12 0.15
CA LYS A 49 4.97 5.95 -0.66
C LYS A 49 6.46 5.61 -0.55
N VAL A 50 7.33 6.61 -0.57
CA VAL A 50 8.78 6.42 -0.39
C VAL A 50 9.08 5.90 1.01
N ARG A 51 8.50 6.49 2.06
CA ARG A 51 8.67 6.04 3.44
C ARG A 51 8.24 4.58 3.63
N LEU A 52 7.10 4.20 3.07
CA LEU A 52 6.62 2.83 3.11
C LEU A 52 7.56 1.87 2.36
N GLN A 53 7.97 2.23 1.14
CA GLN A 53 8.88 1.41 0.35
C GLN A 53 10.22 1.24 1.06
N SER A 54 10.81 2.32 1.58
CA SER A 54 12.06 2.25 2.35
C SER A 54 11.94 1.38 3.61
N PHE A 55 10.78 1.36 4.25
CA PHE A 55 10.50 0.42 5.33
C PHE A 55 10.50 -1.03 4.83
N MET A 56 9.80 -1.32 3.73
CA MET A 56 9.75 -2.67 3.14
C MET A 56 11.11 -3.15 2.64
N ASP A 57 11.95 -2.24 2.12
CA ASP A 57 13.29 -2.56 1.63
C ASP A 57 14.23 -2.92 2.80
N ARG A 58 14.04 -2.29 3.97
CA ARG A 58 14.83 -2.54 5.19
C ARG A 58 14.32 -3.75 5.97
N GLU A 59 13.00 -3.84 6.15
CA GLU A 59 12.35 -4.85 6.96
C GLU A 59 11.69 -5.89 6.06
N LYS A 60 12.33 -7.05 5.90
CA LYS A 60 11.72 -8.17 5.20
C LYS A 60 10.47 -8.62 5.97
N PRO A 61 9.34 -8.91 5.29
CA PRO A 61 8.15 -9.43 5.94
C PRO A 61 8.50 -10.74 6.67
N LYS A 62 8.22 -10.79 7.97
CA LYS A 62 8.42 -11.99 8.81
C LYS A 62 7.34 -13.06 8.56
N LEU A 63 6.20 -12.65 8.03
CA LEU A 63 5.12 -13.54 7.63
C LEU A 63 5.25 -13.82 6.14
N PRO A 64 5.21 -15.09 5.71
CA PRO A 64 5.09 -15.40 4.30
C PRO A 64 3.83 -14.73 3.75
N LYS A 65 3.94 -14.16 2.54
CA LYS A 65 2.77 -13.70 1.81
C LYS A 65 1.90 -14.93 1.58
N ILE A 66 0.77 -15.02 2.28
CA ILE A 66 -0.08 -16.20 2.16
C ILE A 66 -0.71 -16.13 0.77
N GLU A 67 -0.33 -17.04 -0.11
CA GLU A 67 -0.77 -17.11 -1.50
C GLU A 67 -2.20 -17.68 -1.63
N LEU A 68 -3.09 -17.43 -0.65
CA LEU A 68 -4.46 -17.98 -0.66
C LEU A 68 -5.21 -17.64 -1.94
N GLU A 69 -4.94 -16.46 -2.52
CA GLU A 69 -5.56 -16.04 -3.78
C GLU A 69 -5.23 -16.98 -4.94
N SER A 70 -4.01 -17.53 -5.00
CA SER A 70 -3.62 -18.51 -6.02
C SER A 70 -4.36 -19.84 -5.86
N PHE A 71 -4.82 -20.15 -4.64
CA PHE A 71 -5.57 -21.37 -4.30
C PHE A 71 -7.06 -21.11 -4.10
N LYS A 72 -7.56 -19.94 -4.52
CA LYS A 72 -8.96 -19.55 -4.31
C LYS A 72 -9.95 -20.59 -4.88
N PRO A 73 -9.80 -21.06 -6.14
CA PRO A 73 -10.72 -22.06 -6.69
C PRO A 73 -10.75 -23.36 -5.89
N GLU A 74 -9.59 -23.84 -5.43
CA GLU A 74 -9.43 -25.08 -4.67
C GLU A 74 -10.03 -24.94 -3.27
N ILE A 75 -9.76 -23.83 -2.57
CA ILE A 75 -10.32 -23.54 -1.24
C ILE A 75 -11.85 -23.47 -1.31
N GLN A 76 -12.41 -22.81 -2.32
CA GLN A 76 -13.86 -22.73 -2.52
C GLN A 76 -14.46 -24.11 -2.81
N THR A 77 -13.84 -24.88 -3.71
CA THR A 77 -14.29 -26.24 -4.04
C THR A 77 -14.29 -27.16 -2.82
N LEU A 78 -13.24 -27.12 -2.00
CA LEU A 78 -13.16 -27.91 -0.76
C LEU A 78 -14.24 -27.48 0.23
N HIS A 79 -14.44 -26.18 0.42
CA HIS A 79 -15.47 -25.67 1.32
C HIS A 79 -16.88 -26.07 0.86
N GLU A 80 -17.21 -25.93 -0.42
CA GLU A 80 -18.49 -26.34 -1.00
C GLU A 80 -18.75 -27.84 -0.87
N LYS A 81 -17.70 -28.65 -0.92
CA LYS A 81 -17.77 -30.11 -0.69
C LYS A 81 -17.83 -30.49 0.79
N GLY A 82 -17.87 -29.52 1.71
CA GLY A 82 -18.04 -29.75 3.14
C GLY A 82 -16.76 -30.10 3.90
N TYR A 83 -15.58 -29.85 3.32
CA TYR A 83 -14.32 -30.04 4.04
C TYR A 83 -14.17 -28.99 5.15
N THR A 84 -13.60 -29.41 6.29
CA THR A 84 -13.38 -28.52 7.43
C THR A 84 -12.25 -27.54 7.18
N VAL A 85 -12.20 -26.47 7.98
CA VAL A 85 -11.10 -25.50 7.94
C VAL A 85 -9.76 -26.16 8.22
N GLU A 86 -9.68 -27.15 9.13
CA GLU A 86 -8.43 -27.88 9.36
C GLU A 86 -7.99 -28.68 8.13
N GLN A 87 -8.92 -29.31 7.42
CA GLN A 87 -8.61 -30.08 6.20
C GLN A 87 -8.12 -29.17 5.07
N ILE A 88 -8.71 -27.98 4.93
CA ILE A 88 -8.24 -26.97 3.97
C ILE A 88 -6.82 -26.49 4.33
N ILE A 89 -6.52 -26.31 5.62
CA ILE A 89 -5.15 -25.96 6.07
C ILE A 89 -4.16 -27.07 5.71
N THR A 90 -4.53 -28.34 5.92
CA THR A 90 -3.68 -29.48 5.53
C THR A 90 -3.41 -29.49 4.04
N PHE A 91 -4.43 -29.30 3.20
CA PHE A 91 -4.27 -29.19 1.74
C PHE A 91 -3.31 -28.05 1.36
N LEU A 92 -3.42 -26.89 1.99
CA LEU A 92 -2.52 -25.77 1.72
C LEU A 92 -1.09 -26.06 2.18
N ALA A 93 -0.92 -26.73 3.32
CA ALA A 93 0.39 -27.13 3.83
C ALA A 93 1.12 -28.11 2.89
N GLU A 94 0.40 -29.05 2.28
CA GLU A 94 0.93 -29.95 1.24
C GLU A 94 1.45 -29.18 0.01
N ASN A 95 0.88 -28.00 -0.25
CA ASN A 95 1.29 -27.11 -1.32
C ASN A 95 2.25 -25.99 -0.87
N ASN A 96 2.92 -26.16 0.27
CA ASN A 96 3.86 -25.19 0.88
C ASN A 96 3.24 -23.84 1.28
N VAL A 97 1.91 -23.78 1.45
CA VAL A 97 1.20 -22.59 1.92
C VAL A 97 0.81 -22.76 3.38
N THR A 98 1.41 -21.96 4.26
CA THR A 98 1.05 -21.94 5.68
C THR A 98 -0.07 -20.94 5.93
N ALA A 99 -1.22 -21.40 6.44
CA ALA A 99 -2.35 -20.55 6.78
C ALA A 99 -2.91 -20.91 8.17
N SER A 100 -3.40 -19.91 8.90
CA SER A 100 -4.11 -20.13 10.16
C SER A 100 -5.60 -20.36 9.91
N ALA A 101 -6.27 -21.05 10.83
CA ALA A 101 -7.73 -21.22 10.75
C ALA A 101 -8.48 -19.88 10.72
N THR A 102 -7.98 -18.85 11.40
CA THR A 102 -8.55 -17.50 11.33
C THR A 102 -8.40 -16.91 9.94
N THR A 103 -7.25 -17.10 9.30
CA THR A 103 -7.00 -16.62 7.93
C THR A 103 -7.97 -17.27 6.95
N ILE A 104 -8.15 -18.59 7.00
CA ILE A 104 -9.06 -19.31 6.09
C ILE A 104 -10.52 -18.90 6.33
N ARG A 105 -10.95 -18.78 7.59
CA ARG A 105 -12.32 -18.31 7.89
C ARG A 105 -12.56 -16.90 7.36
N ASN A 106 -11.60 -15.99 7.49
CA ASN A 106 -11.74 -14.64 6.96
C ASN A 106 -11.77 -14.64 5.43
N PHE A 107 -10.94 -15.47 4.80
CA PHE A 107 -10.90 -15.64 3.35
C PHE A 107 -12.22 -16.17 2.78
N LEU A 108 -12.85 -17.14 3.45
CA LEU A 108 -14.15 -17.71 3.08
C LEU A 108 -15.34 -16.75 3.34
N LYS A 109 -15.18 -15.77 4.23
CA LYS A 109 -16.22 -14.75 4.53
C LYS A 109 -16.17 -13.54 3.59
N GLY A 110 -14.99 -13.24 3.04
CA GLY A 110 -14.74 -12.04 2.23
C GLY A 110 -14.85 -12.25 0.72
N ASN A 111 -15.09 -13.49 0.27
CA ASN A 111 -15.28 -13.88 -1.11
C ASN A 111 -16.68 -14.49 -1.29
#